data_AF-T0PD44-F1
#
_entry.id   AF-T0PD44-F1
#
_cell.length_a   1.000
_cell.length_b   1.000
_cell.length_c   1.000
_cell.angle_alpha   90.00
_cell.angle_beta   90.00
_cell.angle_gamma   90.00
#
_symmetry.space_group_name_H-M   'P 1'
#
loop_
_entity.id
_entity.type
_entity.pdbx_description
1 polymer ?
#
loop_
_entity_poly.entity_id
_entity_poly.type
_entity_poly.pdbx_seq_one_letter_code
_entity_poly.pdbx_strand_id
1 'polypeptide(L)'
;MKINKLGELRPNQLITTFGPGSILDALNDSVTVLDISYWASYGKTIYDSRLASYLGVDFFKTPKASFIGDIPVVSFPSYHVCSNSRCNNLFDITENFNLDKYIQNGPVCPLCGFKAYPARFITACTDGHLDDFPWRWWVHKGETTCKKSMKLISTGNTSSLAELIVQCDCGASRNMSGATSPDNFRELKCSGRHPHNPRVIKNSKGVYSTCKKQVIPSQRGASNVYFSVIRSAISIPPWINPLYSLVDEYYRDIINYRDDFGEMGVTKVYEKYFKERCSREEFNAAVKKRDEKIKEFTEIKEMEYSAITHHDDMIYQTNVKYFKAEEEAVPNYLSKYFSRIIKVHRLREVMVLLGFMRMEAPEPEVDDPKNIVPLTKSKVEPWLPAVEINGEGIFIEFNKETVKEWKQNLKTQKLIRKI
;
A
#
# COMPACT_ATOMS: atom_id res chain seq x y z
N MET A 1 -26.36 16.56 -13.41
CA MET A 1 -25.13 17.39 -13.41
C MET A 1 -23.98 16.48 -13.85
N LYS A 2 -23.18 16.87 -14.86
CA LYS A 2 -22.07 16.04 -15.35
C LYS A 2 -20.92 16.15 -14.36
N ILE A 3 -20.66 15.08 -13.60
CA ILE A 3 -19.57 15.02 -12.63
C ILE A 3 -18.34 14.47 -13.34
N ASN A 4 -17.18 15.08 -13.11
CA ASN A 4 -15.88 14.57 -13.54
C ASN A 4 -15.58 13.25 -12.81
N LYS A 5 -16.04 12.14 -13.39
CA LYS A 5 -15.73 10.80 -12.91
C LYS A 5 -14.28 10.50 -13.22
N LEU A 6 -13.45 10.42 -12.18
CA LEU A 6 -12.03 10.11 -12.29
C LEU A 6 -11.80 8.63 -12.61
N GLY A 7 -12.51 7.74 -11.91
CA GLY A 7 -12.41 6.30 -12.11
C GLY A 7 -13.16 5.53 -11.02
N GLU A 8 -13.02 4.20 -11.07
CA GLU A 8 -13.54 3.27 -10.06
C GLU A 8 -12.40 2.34 -9.65
N LEU A 9 -12.32 2.01 -8.36
CA LEU A 9 -11.35 1.10 -7.81
C LEU A 9 -12.06 0.02 -6.99
N ARG A 10 -11.58 -1.22 -7.11
CA ARG A 10 -12.00 -2.30 -6.21
C ARG A 10 -11.24 -2.17 -4.89
N PRO A 11 -11.85 -2.51 -3.74
CA PRO A 11 -11.17 -2.49 -2.44
C PRO A 11 -9.81 -3.20 -2.43
N ASN A 12 -9.70 -4.36 -3.08
CA ASN A 12 -8.44 -5.10 -3.16
C ASN A 12 -7.33 -4.31 -3.89
N GLN A 13 -7.69 -3.48 -4.86
CA GLN A 13 -6.72 -2.63 -5.56
C GLN A 13 -6.19 -1.51 -4.66
N LEU A 14 -6.97 -1.03 -3.68
CA LEU A 14 -6.50 -0.05 -2.69
C LEU A 14 -5.49 -0.66 -1.70
N ILE A 15 -5.52 -1.97 -1.50
CA ILE A 15 -4.52 -2.67 -0.68
C ILE A 15 -3.27 -2.99 -1.49
N THR A 16 -3.41 -3.30 -2.78
CA THR A 16 -2.30 -3.85 -3.59
C THR A 16 -1.60 -2.84 -4.49
N THR A 17 -2.33 -2.04 -5.26
CA THR A 17 -1.76 -1.25 -6.37
C THR A 17 -1.97 0.26 -6.21
N PHE A 18 -3.14 0.65 -5.73
CA PHE A 18 -3.62 2.03 -5.69
C PHE A 18 -3.91 2.50 -4.27
N GLY A 19 -3.10 2.07 -3.29
CA GLY A 19 -3.23 2.52 -1.90
C GLY A 19 -2.77 3.97 -1.67
N PRO A 20 -2.82 4.48 -0.43
CA PRO A 20 -2.32 5.80 -0.08
C PRO A 20 -0.92 6.06 -0.63
N GLY A 21 -0.71 7.23 -1.23
CA GLY A 21 0.55 7.60 -1.88
C GLY A 21 0.78 7.03 -3.29
N SER A 22 -0.03 6.08 -3.77
CA SER A 22 0.05 5.64 -5.16
C SER A 22 -0.35 6.75 -6.14
N ILE A 23 0.03 6.62 -7.41
CA ILE A 23 -0.49 7.46 -8.49
C ILE A 23 -1.50 6.62 -9.26
N LEU A 24 -2.74 7.10 -9.33
CA LEU A 24 -3.80 6.54 -10.15
C LEU A 24 -3.95 7.41 -11.40
N ASP A 25 -3.65 6.84 -12.56
CA ASP A 25 -3.96 7.45 -13.85
C ASP A 25 -5.45 7.27 -14.15
N ALA A 26 -6.23 8.31 -13.84
CA ALA A 26 -7.66 8.37 -14.07
C ALA A 26 -7.99 8.88 -15.49
N LEU A 27 -9.28 8.84 -15.86
CA LEU A 27 -9.72 9.16 -17.22
C LEU A 27 -9.41 10.61 -17.64
N ASN A 28 -9.60 11.55 -16.72
CA ASN A 28 -9.49 12.99 -17.00
C ASN A 28 -8.34 13.67 -16.24
N ASP A 29 -7.66 12.97 -15.32
CA ASP A 29 -6.52 13.48 -14.56
C ASP A 29 -5.70 12.31 -13.95
N SER A 30 -4.50 12.57 -13.43
CA SER A 30 -3.75 11.68 -12.55
C SER A 30 -3.92 12.17 -11.12
N VAL A 31 -4.22 11.26 -10.20
CA VAL A 31 -4.45 11.60 -8.80
C VAL A 31 -3.64 10.71 -7.87
N THR A 32 -3.36 11.18 -6.67
CA THR A 32 -2.81 10.35 -5.60
C THR A 32 -3.83 10.14 -4.50
N VAL A 33 -3.87 8.91 -3.96
CA VAL A 33 -4.76 8.56 -2.85
C VAL A 33 -4.20 9.13 -1.56
N LEU A 34 -5.04 9.84 -0.80
CA LEU A 34 -4.62 10.48 0.44
C LEU A 34 -4.42 9.45 1.56
N ASP A 35 -3.62 9.87 2.54
CA ASP A 35 -3.39 9.16 3.81
C ASP A 35 -4.68 8.69 4.47
N ILE A 36 -4.62 7.60 5.24
CA ILE A 36 -5.83 7.05 5.90
C ILE A 36 -6.44 8.03 6.91
N SER A 37 -5.65 8.99 7.40
CA SER A 37 -6.12 10.07 8.28
C SER A 37 -7.12 11.03 7.60
N TYR A 38 -7.22 11.03 6.27
CA TYR A 38 -8.21 11.81 5.52
C TYR A 38 -9.49 11.03 5.22
N TRP A 39 -9.54 9.73 5.52
CA TRP A 39 -10.67 8.89 5.20
C TRP A 39 -11.80 9.16 6.19
N ALA A 40 -12.91 9.74 5.73
CA ALA A 40 -14.02 10.13 6.59
C ALA A 40 -14.86 8.95 7.08
N SER A 41 -14.81 7.81 6.37
CA SER A 41 -15.58 6.62 6.69
C SER A 41 -14.90 5.37 6.15
N TYR A 42 -15.25 4.23 6.72
CA TYR A 42 -14.63 2.94 6.45
C TYR A 42 -15.71 1.89 6.18
N GLY A 43 -15.31 0.75 5.62
CA GLY A 43 -16.20 -0.39 5.44
C GLY A 43 -16.26 -1.28 6.69
N LYS A 44 -16.36 -2.59 6.45
CA LYS A 44 -16.49 -3.62 7.49
C LYS A 44 -15.23 -3.74 8.34
N THR A 45 -15.38 -3.98 9.64
CA THR A 45 -14.29 -4.40 10.53
C THR A 45 -13.91 -5.86 10.27
N ILE A 46 -12.63 -6.13 10.13
CA ILE A 46 -12.05 -7.46 10.00
C ILE A 46 -11.25 -7.76 11.26
N TYR A 47 -11.50 -8.92 11.85
CA TYR A 47 -10.76 -9.44 12.98
C TYR A 47 -9.88 -10.61 12.54
N ASP A 48 -8.59 -10.51 12.84
CA ASP A 48 -7.63 -11.62 12.89
C ASP A 48 -6.66 -11.31 14.04
N SER A 49 -6.88 -11.97 15.18
CA SER A 49 -6.19 -11.67 16.44
C SER A 49 -4.67 -11.83 16.32
N ARG A 50 -4.23 -12.83 15.57
CA ARG A 50 -2.82 -13.16 15.39
C ARG A 50 -2.12 -12.07 14.62
N LEU A 51 -2.68 -11.71 13.46
CA LEU A 51 -2.12 -10.68 12.60
C LEU A 51 -2.21 -9.30 13.28
N ALA A 52 -3.31 -9.01 13.98
CA ALA A 52 -3.48 -7.77 14.73
C ALA A 52 -2.46 -7.66 15.89
N SER A 53 -2.24 -8.76 16.64
CA SER A 53 -1.21 -8.87 17.68
C SER A 53 0.18 -8.57 17.14
N TYR A 54 0.55 -9.25 16.04
CA TYR A 54 1.85 -9.08 15.37
C TYR A 54 2.06 -7.65 14.88
N LEU A 55 1.03 -7.02 14.28
CA LEU A 55 1.10 -5.66 13.75
C LEU A 55 0.91 -4.55 14.80
N GLY A 56 0.63 -4.92 16.06
CA GLY A 56 0.40 -3.94 17.13
C GLY A 56 -0.84 -3.06 16.94
N VAL A 57 -1.89 -3.61 16.32
CA VAL A 57 -3.18 -2.93 16.12
C VAL A 57 -4.33 -3.73 16.73
N ASP A 58 -5.47 -3.09 16.93
CA ASP A 58 -6.63 -3.73 17.56
C ASP A 58 -7.42 -4.56 16.54
N PHE A 59 -7.61 -4.03 15.32
CA PHE A 59 -8.41 -4.65 14.26
C PHE A 59 -8.07 -4.04 12.89
N PHE A 60 -8.72 -4.53 11.83
CA PHE A 60 -8.57 -3.98 10.48
C PHE A 60 -9.89 -3.47 9.92
N LYS A 61 -9.85 -2.62 8.90
CA LYS A 61 -11.07 -2.17 8.20
C LYS A 61 -10.94 -2.29 6.70
N THR A 62 -12.02 -2.70 6.04
CA THR A 62 -12.08 -2.60 4.59
C THR A 62 -12.17 -1.15 4.15
N PRO A 63 -11.57 -0.78 3.00
CA PRO A 63 -11.92 0.45 2.34
C PRO A 63 -13.45 0.54 2.14
N LYS A 64 -13.99 1.75 2.24
CA LYS A 64 -15.41 1.97 1.96
C LYS A 64 -15.67 1.73 0.47
N ALA A 65 -16.77 1.06 0.16
CA ALA A 65 -17.24 0.85 -1.20
C ALA A 65 -18.71 1.26 -1.26
N SER A 66 -18.96 2.50 -1.68
CA SER A 66 -20.29 3.01 -1.97
C SER A 66 -20.36 3.46 -3.44
N PHE A 67 -21.17 4.47 -3.76
CA PHE A 67 -21.36 4.94 -5.12
C PHE A 67 -20.45 6.12 -5.49
N ILE A 68 -20.18 7.06 -4.57
CA ILE A 68 -19.44 8.30 -4.83
C ILE A 68 -18.68 8.75 -3.58
N GLY A 69 -17.43 9.20 -3.76
CA GLY A 69 -16.68 9.94 -2.73
C GLY A 69 -16.13 9.06 -1.61
N ASP A 70 -15.84 7.79 -1.88
CA ASP A 70 -15.37 6.83 -0.87
C ASP A 70 -13.94 7.06 -0.44
N ILE A 71 -13.06 7.37 -1.40
CA ILE A 71 -11.63 7.49 -1.18
C ILE A 71 -11.17 8.90 -1.54
N PRO A 72 -10.60 9.66 -0.59
CA PRO A 72 -10.11 10.99 -0.86
C PRO A 72 -8.84 10.93 -1.71
N VAL A 73 -8.77 11.81 -2.70
CA VAL A 73 -7.63 11.92 -3.63
C VAL A 73 -7.28 13.39 -3.85
N VAL A 74 -6.06 13.65 -4.32
CA VAL A 74 -5.64 14.96 -4.81
C VAL A 74 -4.97 14.83 -6.17
N SER A 75 -5.14 15.83 -7.03
CA SER A 75 -4.46 15.89 -8.33
C SER A 75 -2.95 15.86 -8.15
N PHE A 76 -2.29 14.91 -8.81
CA PHE A 76 -0.85 14.77 -8.82
C PHE A 76 -0.38 14.01 -10.07
N PRO A 77 0.63 14.50 -10.81
CA PRO A 77 1.45 15.68 -10.55
C PRO A 77 0.66 16.99 -10.53
N SER A 78 1.10 17.98 -9.75
CA SER A 78 0.45 19.29 -9.71
C SER A 78 0.62 20.03 -11.04
N TYR A 79 1.72 19.79 -11.75
CA TYR A 79 1.93 20.33 -13.09
C TYR A 79 1.09 19.65 -14.17
N HIS A 80 0.48 20.48 -15.02
CA HIS A 80 -0.38 20.11 -16.13
C HIS A 80 0.05 20.81 -17.42
N VAL A 81 -0.29 20.19 -18.55
CA VAL A 81 -0.02 20.71 -19.89
C VAL A 81 -1.33 20.92 -20.62
N CYS A 82 -1.52 22.11 -21.20
CA CYS A 82 -2.69 22.40 -22.02
C CYS A 82 -2.72 21.51 -23.27
N SER A 83 -3.86 20.89 -23.56
CA SER A 83 -4.05 20.04 -24.74
C SER A 83 -4.22 20.83 -26.04
N ASN A 84 -4.36 22.16 -25.99
CA ASN A 84 -4.39 23.00 -27.17
C ASN A 84 -2.97 23.22 -27.69
N SER A 85 -2.68 22.68 -28.87
CA SER A 85 -1.35 22.74 -29.52
C SER A 85 -0.84 24.14 -29.83
N ARG A 86 -1.73 25.15 -29.88
CA ARG A 86 -1.34 26.56 -30.01
C ARG A 86 -0.98 27.22 -28.67
N CYS A 87 -1.44 26.65 -27.56
CA CYS A 87 -1.23 27.17 -26.21
C CYS A 87 -0.04 26.47 -25.55
N ASN A 88 -0.07 25.14 -25.43
CA ASN A 88 0.95 24.30 -24.80
C ASN A 88 1.40 24.75 -23.39
N ASN A 89 0.58 25.54 -22.71
CA ASN A 89 0.90 26.10 -21.40
C ASN A 89 1.19 24.97 -20.40
N LEU A 90 2.34 25.07 -19.73
CA LEU A 90 2.76 24.20 -18.65
C LEU A 90 2.57 24.98 -17.34
N PHE A 91 1.66 24.51 -16.49
CA PHE A 91 1.22 25.27 -15.31
C PHE A 91 0.95 24.34 -14.13
N ASP A 92 1.05 24.89 -12.93
CA ASP A 92 0.65 24.22 -11.69
C ASP A 92 -0.86 24.43 -11.46
N ILE A 93 -1.62 23.34 -11.39
CA ILE A 93 -3.08 23.39 -11.20
C ILE A 93 -3.48 23.93 -9.82
N THR A 94 -2.56 23.95 -8.86
CA THR A 94 -2.82 24.36 -7.48
C THR A 94 -2.86 25.88 -7.30
N GLU A 95 -2.20 26.66 -8.16
CA GLU A 95 -2.07 28.12 -8.01
C GLU A 95 -3.40 28.89 -8.09
N ASN A 96 -4.44 28.33 -8.72
CA ASN A 96 -5.79 28.91 -8.78
C ASN A 96 -6.87 27.83 -8.71
N PHE A 97 -6.65 26.82 -7.85
CA PHE A 97 -7.53 25.67 -7.79
C PHE A 97 -8.94 26.05 -7.31
N ASN A 98 -9.95 25.68 -8.09
CA ASN A 98 -11.35 25.80 -7.72
C ASN A 98 -12.01 24.43 -7.83
N LEU A 99 -12.43 23.88 -6.69
CA LEU A 99 -12.94 22.52 -6.60
C LEU A 99 -14.22 22.33 -7.43
N ASP A 100 -15.15 23.28 -7.40
CA ASP A 100 -16.41 23.18 -8.15
C ASP A 100 -16.16 23.14 -9.66
N LYS A 101 -15.28 24.01 -10.16
CA LYS A 101 -14.87 24.00 -11.57
C LYS A 101 -14.16 22.71 -11.96
N TYR A 102 -13.29 22.19 -11.08
CA TYR A 102 -12.59 20.92 -11.31
C TYR A 102 -13.56 19.72 -11.33
N ILE A 103 -14.54 19.67 -10.42
CA ILE A 103 -15.55 18.62 -10.39
C ILE A 103 -16.42 18.66 -11.65
N GLN A 104 -16.67 19.84 -12.23
CA GLN A 104 -17.48 19.95 -13.44
C GLN A 104 -16.69 19.66 -14.73
N ASN A 105 -15.47 20.18 -14.83
CA ASN A 105 -14.74 20.26 -16.10
C ASN A 105 -13.44 19.44 -16.12
N GLY A 106 -12.97 18.97 -14.96
CA GLY A 106 -11.63 18.43 -14.79
C GLY A 106 -10.54 19.51 -14.90
N PRO A 107 -9.29 19.10 -15.15
CA PRO A 107 -8.18 20.03 -15.31
C PRO A 107 -8.33 20.87 -16.59
N VAL A 108 -8.34 22.19 -16.43
CA VAL A 108 -8.47 23.17 -17.52
C VAL A 108 -7.33 24.17 -17.47
N CYS A 109 -6.89 24.61 -18.65
CA CYS A 109 -5.82 25.58 -18.80
C CYS A 109 -6.29 26.97 -18.36
N PRO A 110 -5.57 27.66 -17.45
CA PRO A 110 -5.96 28.98 -16.96
C PRO A 110 -5.88 30.08 -18.02
N LEU A 111 -5.10 29.88 -19.10
CA LEU A 111 -4.91 30.90 -20.14
C LEU A 111 -5.96 30.87 -21.25
N CYS A 112 -6.44 29.69 -21.65
CA CYS A 112 -7.35 29.54 -22.79
C CYS A 112 -8.60 28.70 -22.51
N GLY A 113 -8.77 28.18 -21.28
CA GLY A 113 -9.92 27.37 -20.88
C GLY A 113 -10.00 25.97 -21.48
N PHE A 114 -9.05 25.58 -22.34
CA PHE A 114 -9.02 24.24 -22.94
C PHE A 114 -8.66 23.17 -21.92
N LYS A 115 -9.02 21.91 -22.19
CA LYS A 115 -8.63 20.77 -21.34
C LYS A 115 -7.11 20.71 -21.20
N ALA A 116 -6.66 20.27 -20.03
CA ALA A 116 -5.26 20.00 -19.74
C ALA A 116 -5.09 18.53 -19.33
N TYR A 117 -3.87 18.04 -19.40
CA TYR A 117 -3.51 16.70 -18.94
C TYR A 117 -2.34 16.78 -17.96
N PRO A 118 -2.26 15.85 -16.98
CA PRO A 118 -1.18 15.82 -16.00
C PRO A 118 0.16 15.61 -16.69
N ALA A 119 1.17 16.34 -16.24
CA ALA A 119 2.51 16.21 -16.77
C ALA A 119 3.09 14.81 -16.49
N ARG A 120 3.95 14.31 -17.38
CA ARG A 120 4.39 12.91 -17.36
C ARG A 120 5.55 12.64 -16.41
N PHE A 121 6.31 13.66 -16.04
CA PHE A 121 7.56 13.51 -15.29
C PHE A 121 7.35 13.91 -13.85
N ILE A 122 8.04 13.19 -12.97
CA ILE A 122 8.03 13.37 -11.52
C ILE A 122 9.43 13.16 -10.99
N THR A 123 9.59 13.47 -9.71
CA THR A 123 10.78 13.13 -8.94
C THR A 123 10.39 12.37 -7.68
N ALA A 124 11.21 11.41 -7.28
CA ALA A 124 11.00 10.65 -6.05
C ALA A 124 12.34 10.28 -5.42
N CYS A 125 12.34 9.72 -4.20
CA CYS A 125 13.56 9.20 -3.57
C CYS A 125 13.29 7.88 -2.84
N THR A 126 14.37 7.22 -2.39
CA THR A 126 14.31 5.94 -1.67
C THR A 126 13.66 6.04 -0.29
N ASP A 127 13.49 7.25 0.27
CA ASP A 127 12.71 7.47 1.52
C ASP A 127 11.20 7.62 1.22
N GLY A 128 10.77 7.32 -0.01
CA GLY A 128 9.36 7.31 -0.42
C GLY A 128 8.69 8.67 -0.64
N HIS A 129 9.46 9.75 -0.62
CA HIS A 129 9.01 11.08 -1.06
C HIS A 129 8.74 11.11 -2.56
N LEU A 130 7.83 11.98 -2.96
CA LEU A 130 7.35 12.15 -4.33
C LEU A 130 7.06 13.64 -4.58
N ASP A 131 7.55 14.18 -5.67
CA ASP A 131 7.36 15.59 -6.03
C ASP A 131 7.18 15.76 -7.54
N ASP A 132 6.69 16.92 -7.93
CA ASP A 132 6.63 17.33 -9.33
C ASP A 132 8.03 17.32 -9.95
N PHE A 133 8.09 17.16 -11.27
CA PHE A 133 9.33 17.41 -11.98
C PHE A 133 9.74 18.88 -11.82
N PRO A 134 11.03 19.19 -11.59
CA PRO A 134 11.48 20.56 -11.33
C PRO A 134 11.60 21.33 -12.66
N TRP A 135 10.48 21.55 -13.35
CA TRP A 135 10.39 22.09 -14.71
C TRP A 135 11.21 23.36 -14.93
N ARG A 136 11.12 24.29 -13.98
CA ARG A 136 11.80 25.58 -14.04
C ARG A 136 13.31 25.45 -13.86
N TRP A 137 13.75 24.61 -12.93
CA TRP A 137 15.16 24.28 -12.73
C TRP A 137 15.73 23.57 -13.97
N TRP A 138 14.97 22.62 -14.52
CA TRP A 138 15.36 21.86 -15.71
C TRP A 138 15.62 22.77 -16.90
N VAL A 139 14.66 23.62 -17.27
CA VAL A 139 14.75 24.49 -18.47
C VAL A 139 15.87 25.54 -18.34
N HIS A 140 16.18 25.99 -17.13
CA HIS A 140 17.27 26.94 -16.87
C HIS A 140 18.62 26.28 -16.57
N LYS A 141 18.68 24.94 -16.55
CA LYS A 141 19.89 24.17 -16.22
C LYS A 141 20.46 24.50 -14.83
N GLY A 142 19.60 24.76 -13.85
CA GLY A 142 20.01 25.14 -12.50
C GLY A 142 18.99 26.01 -11.77
N GLU A 143 19.38 26.47 -10.58
CA GLU A 143 18.60 27.43 -9.78
C GLU A 143 18.38 28.75 -10.54
N THR A 144 17.19 29.33 -10.39
CA THR A 144 16.81 30.54 -11.13
C THR A 144 15.77 31.37 -10.37
N THR A 145 15.82 32.69 -10.55
CA THR A 145 14.81 33.64 -10.05
C THR A 145 13.70 33.93 -11.07
N CYS A 146 13.79 33.38 -12.29
CA CYS A 146 12.82 33.60 -13.36
C CYS A 146 11.45 33.03 -12.99
N LYS A 147 10.40 33.87 -12.95
CA LYS A 147 9.01 33.46 -12.67
C LYS A 147 8.09 33.46 -13.90
N LYS A 148 8.64 33.64 -15.10
CA LYS A 148 7.85 33.67 -16.34
C LYS A 148 7.17 32.31 -16.61
N SER A 149 6.09 32.35 -17.40
CA SER A 149 5.37 31.16 -17.86
C SER A 149 6.24 30.22 -18.68
N MET A 150 5.83 28.96 -18.73
CA MET A 150 6.50 27.90 -19.46
C MET A 150 5.51 27.17 -20.36
N LYS A 151 6.04 26.55 -21.41
CA LYS A 151 5.28 25.72 -22.35
C LYS A 151 6.02 24.40 -22.55
N LEU A 152 5.26 23.33 -22.78
CA LEU A 152 5.81 22.04 -23.20
C LEU A 152 5.36 21.78 -24.64
N ILE A 153 6.30 21.83 -25.58
CA ILE A 153 6.05 21.76 -27.01
C ILE A 153 6.56 20.42 -27.54
N SER A 154 5.77 19.76 -28.40
CA SER A 154 6.21 18.60 -29.17
C SER A 154 6.64 19.05 -30.55
N THR A 155 7.89 18.80 -30.94
CA THR A 155 8.47 19.26 -32.22
C THR A 155 8.48 18.21 -33.31
N GLY A 156 8.07 16.97 -33.03
CA GLY A 156 8.02 15.90 -34.02
C GLY A 156 6.82 14.99 -33.88
N ASN A 157 6.81 13.95 -34.73
CA ASN A 157 5.73 12.96 -34.85
C ASN A 157 6.01 11.68 -34.04
N THR A 158 7.14 11.59 -33.33
CA THR A 158 7.49 10.41 -32.53
C THR A 158 7.16 10.62 -31.06
N SER A 159 7.09 9.53 -30.29
CA SER A 159 6.89 9.60 -28.84
C SER A 159 8.21 9.77 -28.07
N SER A 160 9.29 10.22 -28.73
CA SER A 160 10.62 10.31 -28.12
C SER A 160 10.75 11.50 -27.18
N LEU A 161 11.57 11.36 -26.13
CA LEU A 161 11.83 12.45 -25.18
C LEU A 161 12.59 13.62 -25.80
N ALA A 162 13.35 13.38 -26.88
CA ALA A 162 14.13 14.41 -27.57
C ALA A 162 13.25 15.44 -28.29
N GLU A 163 12.04 15.04 -28.69
CA GLU A 163 11.08 15.89 -29.39
C GLU A 163 10.18 16.70 -28.44
N LEU A 164 10.28 16.48 -27.13
CA LEU A 164 9.61 17.29 -26.12
C LEU A 164 10.54 18.41 -25.66
N ILE A 165 10.12 19.65 -25.82
CA ILE A 165 10.87 20.85 -25.47
C ILE A 165 10.11 21.66 -24.43
N VAL A 166 10.77 21.95 -23.31
CA VAL A 166 10.29 22.93 -22.33
C VAL A 166 10.85 24.28 -22.75
N GLN A 167 9.98 25.27 -22.91
CA GLN A 167 10.34 26.63 -23.26
C GLN A 167 9.80 27.60 -22.20
N CYS A 168 10.63 28.53 -21.74
CA CYS A 168 10.22 29.63 -20.87
C CYS A 168 10.14 30.94 -21.67
N ASP A 169 9.20 31.82 -21.31
CA ASP A 169 9.05 33.13 -21.97
C ASP A 169 10.22 34.10 -21.69
N CYS A 170 11.25 33.70 -20.94
CA CYS A 170 12.53 34.40 -20.86
C CYS A 170 13.45 34.11 -22.05
N GLY A 171 13.13 33.12 -22.87
CA GLY A 171 13.96 32.62 -23.98
C GLY A 171 14.72 31.33 -23.65
N ALA A 172 14.77 30.90 -22.38
CA ALA A 172 15.37 29.62 -22.01
C ALA A 172 14.57 28.45 -22.59
N SER A 173 15.28 27.44 -23.11
CA SER A 173 14.69 26.26 -23.73
C SER A 173 15.57 25.03 -23.51
N ARG A 174 14.95 23.88 -23.25
CA ARG A 174 15.65 22.60 -23.08
C ARG A 174 14.75 21.44 -23.48
N ASN A 175 15.30 20.48 -24.23
CA ASN A 175 14.60 19.23 -24.52
C ASN A 175 14.50 18.32 -23.28
N MET A 176 13.66 17.28 -23.35
CA MET A 176 13.47 16.31 -22.28
C MET A 176 14.40 15.10 -22.37
N SER A 177 15.41 15.13 -23.26
CA SER A 177 16.43 14.09 -23.29
C SER A 177 17.19 14.04 -21.97
N GLY A 178 17.27 12.85 -21.37
CA GLY A 178 17.88 12.65 -20.07
C GLY A 178 17.08 13.19 -18.88
N ALA A 179 15.81 13.60 -19.09
CA ALA A 179 14.92 14.01 -18.00
C ALA A 179 14.61 12.88 -17.00
N THR A 180 14.88 11.62 -17.36
CA THR A 180 14.77 10.45 -16.48
C THR A 180 16.15 9.87 -16.10
N SER A 181 17.24 10.58 -16.39
CA SER A 181 18.61 10.14 -16.07
C SER A 181 19.05 10.75 -14.74
N PRO A 182 19.33 9.95 -13.69
CA PRO A 182 19.72 10.44 -12.37
C PRO A 182 20.93 11.37 -12.36
N ASP A 183 21.87 11.18 -13.31
CA ASP A 183 23.07 12.01 -13.42
C ASP A 183 22.78 13.50 -13.64
N ASN A 184 21.67 13.82 -14.30
CA ASN A 184 21.26 15.20 -14.53
C ASN A 184 20.62 15.86 -13.29
N PHE A 185 20.45 15.13 -12.19
CA PHE A 185 19.78 15.60 -10.97
C PHE A 185 20.70 15.56 -9.74
N ARG A 186 22.00 15.30 -9.91
CA ARG A 186 22.97 15.16 -8.80
C ARG A 186 23.04 16.36 -7.85
N GLU A 187 22.76 17.55 -8.37
CA GLU A 187 22.73 18.81 -7.61
C GLU A 187 21.41 19.03 -6.86
N LEU A 188 20.35 18.32 -7.24
CA LEU A 188 19.02 18.50 -6.69
C LEU A 188 18.79 17.55 -5.51
N LYS A 189 18.46 18.14 -4.36
CA LYS A 189 18.10 17.38 -3.16
C LYS A 189 16.60 17.18 -3.08
N CYS A 190 16.20 16.07 -2.45
CA CYS A 190 14.81 15.77 -2.20
C CYS A 190 14.14 16.89 -1.36
N SER A 191 12.97 17.35 -1.80
CA SER A 191 12.17 18.36 -1.09
C SER A 191 11.46 17.82 0.14
N GLY A 192 11.42 16.50 0.32
CA GLY A 192 10.70 15.85 1.40
C GLY A 192 9.17 15.82 1.23
N ARG A 193 8.67 16.04 0.00
CA ARG A 193 7.22 16.13 -0.27
C ARG A 193 6.56 14.74 -0.25
N HIS A 194 5.36 14.71 0.31
CA HIS A 194 4.41 13.60 0.20
C HIS A 194 3.08 14.16 -0.32
N PRO A 195 2.76 14.00 -1.62
CA PRO A 195 1.60 14.64 -2.24
C PRO A 195 0.26 14.14 -1.67
N HIS A 196 0.22 12.89 -1.19
CA HIS A 196 -0.90 12.30 -0.45
C HIS A 196 -1.14 12.92 0.94
N ASN A 197 -0.30 13.87 1.35
CA ASN A 197 -0.37 14.61 2.61
C ASN A 197 -0.44 16.13 2.36
N PRO A 198 -1.54 16.63 1.76
CA PRO A 198 -1.63 18.01 1.25
C PRO A 198 -1.60 19.10 2.34
N ARG A 199 -1.87 18.74 3.61
CA ARG A 199 -1.76 19.69 4.73
C ARG A 199 -0.31 20.04 5.10
N VAL A 200 0.67 19.25 4.66
CA VAL A 200 2.09 19.52 4.95
C VAL A 200 2.57 20.62 4.01
N ILE A 201 2.96 21.75 4.57
CA ILE A 201 3.51 22.89 3.84
C ILE A 201 5.03 22.96 3.97
N LYS A 202 5.66 23.73 3.09
CA LYS A 202 7.11 24.00 3.15
C LYS A 202 7.46 24.77 4.42
N ASN A 203 8.57 24.40 5.04
CA ASN A 203 9.16 25.12 6.17
C ASN A 203 9.92 26.38 5.70
N SER A 204 10.56 27.09 6.63
CA SER A 204 11.34 28.30 6.35
C SER A 204 12.51 28.10 5.37
N LYS A 205 12.95 26.86 5.12
CA LYS A 205 13.99 26.50 4.16
C LYS A 205 13.43 26.11 2.78
N GLY A 206 12.12 26.21 2.57
CA GLY A 206 11.47 25.89 1.29
C GLY A 206 11.29 24.39 1.01
N VAL A 207 11.46 23.53 2.03
CA VAL A 207 11.29 22.06 1.92
C VAL A 207 10.16 21.57 2.83
N TYR A 208 9.52 20.45 2.50
CA TYR A 208 8.42 19.85 3.25
C TYR A 208 8.91 19.03 4.46
N SER A 209 10.05 18.36 4.30
CA SER A 209 10.72 17.60 5.36
C SER A 209 12.24 17.56 5.11
N THR A 210 13.02 17.22 6.13
CA THR A 210 14.47 17.07 5.96
C THR A 210 14.75 15.70 5.33
N CYS A 211 15.23 15.68 4.10
CA CYS A 211 15.67 14.46 3.42
C CYS A 211 17.07 14.66 2.83
N LYS A 212 17.96 13.66 3.00
CA LYS A 212 19.33 13.69 2.49
C LYS A 212 19.54 12.83 1.24
N LYS A 213 18.49 12.12 0.80
CA LYS A 213 18.55 11.25 -0.37
C LYS A 213 18.57 12.06 -1.66
N GLN A 214 19.22 11.49 -2.66
CA GLN A 214 19.23 12.01 -4.02
C GLN A 214 17.84 11.89 -4.65
N VAL A 215 17.55 12.82 -5.55
CA VAL A 215 16.34 12.78 -6.35
C VAL A 215 16.52 11.79 -7.50
N ILE A 216 15.54 10.91 -7.67
CA ILE A 216 15.45 9.97 -8.77
C ILE A 216 14.32 10.45 -9.69
N PRO A 217 14.63 10.98 -10.88
CA PRO A 217 13.61 11.37 -11.84
C PRO A 217 12.93 10.13 -12.41
N SER A 218 11.62 10.20 -12.63
CA SER A 218 10.86 9.09 -13.22
C SER A 218 9.66 9.60 -14.00
N GLN A 219 8.99 8.68 -14.70
CA GLN A 219 7.67 8.94 -15.25
C GLN A 219 6.61 8.55 -14.22
N ARG A 220 5.50 9.30 -14.17
CA ARG A 220 4.42 9.05 -13.18
C ARG A 220 3.79 7.65 -13.28
N GLY A 221 3.89 6.99 -14.44
CA GLY A 221 3.39 5.63 -14.67
C GLY A 221 4.45 4.51 -14.55
N ALA A 222 5.67 4.82 -14.09
CA ALA A 222 6.71 3.80 -13.94
C ALA A 222 6.39 2.84 -12.77
N SER A 223 6.66 1.54 -12.95
CA SER A 223 6.29 0.50 -11.97
C SER A 223 7.01 0.61 -10.63
N ASN A 224 8.15 1.27 -10.58
CA ASN A 224 8.96 1.44 -9.38
C ASN A 224 8.57 2.66 -8.53
N VAL A 225 7.57 3.44 -8.94
CA VAL A 225 7.15 4.64 -8.19
C VAL A 225 6.31 4.29 -6.98
N TYR A 226 5.79 3.07 -6.87
CA TYR A 226 4.96 2.65 -5.74
C TYR A 226 5.03 1.13 -5.59
N PHE A 227 5.39 0.67 -4.39
CA PHE A 227 5.26 -0.71 -3.96
C PHE A 227 4.48 -0.75 -2.67
N SER A 228 3.35 -1.46 -2.66
CA SER A 228 2.61 -1.70 -1.42
C SER A 228 3.42 -2.61 -0.50
N VAL A 229 3.39 -2.30 0.79
CA VAL A 229 4.00 -3.13 1.82
C VAL A 229 2.86 -3.83 2.55
N ILE A 230 2.76 -5.13 2.34
CA ILE A 230 1.62 -5.93 2.76
C ILE A 230 2.08 -7.04 3.70
N ARG A 231 1.22 -7.36 4.68
CA ARG A 231 1.26 -8.63 5.40
C ARG A 231 -0.07 -9.34 5.25
N SER A 232 0.00 -10.66 5.11
CA SER A 232 -1.20 -11.47 4.98
C SER A 232 -1.15 -12.70 5.86
N ALA A 233 -2.31 -13.05 6.38
CA ALA A 233 -2.51 -14.25 7.15
C ALA A 233 -3.72 -15.02 6.62
N ILE A 234 -3.56 -16.33 6.54
CA ILE A 234 -4.63 -17.25 6.26
C ILE A 234 -5.46 -17.40 7.53
N SER A 235 -6.78 -17.22 7.42
CA SER A 235 -7.73 -17.55 8.47
C SER A 235 -7.79 -19.07 8.64
N ILE A 236 -7.22 -19.57 9.74
CA ILE A 236 -7.20 -21.00 10.12
C ILE A 236 -7.99 -21.22 11.42
N PRO A 237 -8.79 -22.30 11.56
CA PRO A 237 -9.36 -22.69 12.85
C PRO A 237 -8.25 -22.93 13.90
N PRO A 238 -8.51 -22.78 15.21
CA PRO A 238 -9.76 -22.37 15.83
C PRO A 238 -9.95 -20.84 15.87
N TRP A 239 -9.04 -20.04 15.31
CA TRP A 239 -9.11 -18.56 15.34
C TRP A 239 -10.30 -17.98 14.55
N ILE A 240 -10.98 -18.83 13.80
CA ILE A 240 -12.22 -18.52 13.10
C ILE A 240 -13.46 -18.76 13.98
N ASN A 241 -13.28 -19.37 15.17
CA ASN A 241 -14.38 -19.57 16.10
C ASN A 241 -14.94 -18.18 16.52
N PRO A 242 -16.26 -17.96 16.41
CA PRO A 242 -16.91 -16.70 16.76
C PRO A 242 -16.52 -16.14 18.14
N LEU A 243 -16.15 -17.01 19.08
CA LEU A 243 -15.67 -16.61 20.40
C LEU A 243 -14.40 -15.74 20.32
N TYR A 244 -13.42 -16.10 19.49
CA TYR A 244 -12.18 -15.32 19.38
C TYR A 244 -12.43 -13.95 18.75
N SER A 245 -13.25 -13.88 17.71
CA SER A 245 -13.68 -12.59 17.12
C SER A 245 -14.41 -11.70 18.14
N LEU A 246 -15.22 -12.30 19.02
CA LEU A 246 -15.92 -11.57 20.06
C LEU A 246 -14.98 -11.10 21.17
N VAL A 247 -14.00 -11.92 21.54
CA VAL A 247 -12.93 -11.50 22.46
C VAL A 247 -12.15 -10.34 21.86
N ASP A 248 -11.83 -10.37 20.56
CA ASP A 248 -11.15 -9.28 19.86
C ASP A 248 -11.97 -7.97 19.87
N GLU A 249 -13.28 -8.05 19.63
CA GLU A 249 -14.18 -6.88 19.65
C GLU A 249 -14.18 -6.17 21.01
N TYR A 250 -14.18 -6.93 22.11
CA TYR A 250 -14.21 -6.39 23.47
C TYR A 250 -12.85 -6.42 24.18
N TYR A 251 -11.75 -6.70 23.47
CA TYR A 251 -10.44 -6.91 24.11
C TYR A 251 -9.97 -5.66 24.88
N ARG A 252 -10.24 -4.48 24.34
CA ARG A 252 -9.93 -3.21 25.01
C ARG A 252 -10.70 -3.02 26.31
N ASP A 253 -11.98 -3.42 26.33
CA ASP A 253 -12.78 -3.41 27.56
C ASP A 253 -12.25 -4.44 28.56
N ILE A 254 -11.86 -5.64 28.09
CA ILE A 254 -11.25 -6.69 28.93
C ILE A 254 -10.00 -6.15 29.63
N ILE A 255 -9.09 -5.49 28.90
CA ILE A 255 -7.86 -4.91 29.48
C ILE A 255 -8.19 -3.80 30.46
N ASN A 256 -8.99 -2.79 30.06
CA ASN A 256 -9.31 -1.66 30.93
C ASN A 256 -9.93 -2.12 32.25
N TYR A 257 -10.90 -3.05 32.20
CA TYR A 257 -11.54 -3.57 33.41
C TYR A 257 -10.61 -4.47 34.22
N ARG A 258 -9.71 -5.21 33.58
CA ARG A 258 -8.67 -5.99 34.28
C ARG A 258 -7.70 -5.09 35.02
N ASP A 259 -7.29 -3.98 34.41
CA ASP A 259 -6.36 -3.03 35.01
C ASP A 259 -7.01 -2.27 36.19
N ASP A 260 -8.28 -1.87 36.04
CA ASP A 260 -9.01 -1.12 37.06
C ASP A 260 -9.50 -1.99 38.24
N PHE A 261 -9.89 -3.24 37.98
CA PHE A 261 -10.62 -4.08 38.95
C PHE A 261 -10.09 -5.52 39.08
N GLY A 262 -8.98 -5.85 38.43
CA GLY A 262 -8.42 -7.22 38.42
C GLY A 262 -9.38 -8.26 37.85
N GLU A 263 -9.37 -9.47 38.42
CA GLU A 263 -10.23 -10.57 38.00
C GLU A 263 -11.74 -10.29 38.17
N MET A 264 -12.11 -9.41 39.10
CA MET A 264 -13.51 -8.97 39.22
C MET A 264 -13.96 -8.20 37.98
N GLY A 265 -13.09 -7.37 37.41
CA GLY A 265 -13.36 -6.63 36.17
C GLY A 265 -13.54 -7.57 34.98
N VAL A 266 -12.62 -8.51 34.80
CA VAL A 266 -12.71 -9.55 33.75
C VAL A 266 -14.00 -10.36 33.90
N THR A 267 -14.38 -10.70 35.14
CA THR A 267 -15.64 -11.38 35.44
C THR A 267 -16.85 -10.59 34.99
N LYS A 268 -16.87 -9.27 35.23
CA LYS A 268 -17.97 -8.40 34.79
C LYS A 268 -18.09 -8.31 33.28
N VAL A 269 -16.97 -8.25 32.57
CA VAL A 269 -16.96 -8.27 31.10
C VAL A 269 -17.50 -9.59 30.57
N TYR A 270 -17.07 -10.73 31.16
CA TYR A 270 -17.63 -12.04 30.84
C TYR A 270 -19.15 -12.10 31.06
N GLU A 271 -19.62 -11.69 32.24
CA GLU A 271 -21.05 -11.69 32.60
C GLU A 271 -21.88 -10.86 31.62
N LYS A 272 -21.33 -9.74 31.15
CA LYS A 272 -22.04 -8.79 30.31
C LYS A 272 -22.10 -9.20 28.84
N TYR A 273 -21.02 -9.75 28.27
CA TYR A 273 -20.91 -9.95 26.82
C TYR A 273 -20.73 -11.41 26.39
N PHE A 274 -20.29 -12.30 27.28
CA PHE A 274 -19.85 -13.67 26.92
C PHE A 274 -20.64 -14.80 27.58
N LYS A 275 -21.31 -14.54 28.72
CA LYS A 275 -22.01 -15.56 29.53
C LYS A 275 -23.07 -16.35 28.76
N GLU A 276 -23.74 -15.73 27.79
CA GLU A 276 -24.76 -16.39 26.97
C GLU A 276 -24.18 -17.12 25.74
N ARG A 277 -22.88 -16.98 25.46
CA ARG A 277 -22.25 -17.42 24.22
C ARG A 277 -21.18 -18.51 24.39
N CYS A 278 -20.55 -18.60 25.56
CA CYS A 278 -19.49 -19.57 25.84
C CYS A 278 -19.36 -19.86 27.34
N SER A 279 -18.66 -20.94 27.69
CA SER A 279 -18.32 -21.23 29.08
C SER A 279 -17.24 -20.27 29.60
N ARG A 280 -17.08 -20.21 30.93
CA ARG A 280 -16.04 -19.36 31.54
C ARG A 280 -14.64 -19.88 31.22
N GLU A 281 -14.48 -21.19 31.15
CA GLU A 281 -13.23 -21.86 30.79
C GLU A 281 -12.83 -21.53 29.35
N GLU A 282 -13.79 -21.61 28.42
CA GLU A 282 -13.58 -21.25 27.01
C GLU A 282 -13.19 -19.77 26.85
N PHE A 283 -13.88 -18.88 27.55
CA PHE A 283 -13.56 -17.45 27.57
C PHE A 283 -12.14 -17.19 28.11
N ASN A 284 -11.80 -17.74 29.28
CA ASN A 284 -10.48 -17.56 29.88
C ASN A 284 -9.37 -18.11 28.97
N ALA A 285 -9.60 -19.24 28.30
CA ALA A 285 -8.67 -19.80 27.34
C ALA A 285 -8.48 -18.89 26.11
N ALA A 286 -9.58 -18.37 25.55
CA ALA A 286 -9.51 -17.45 24.41
C ALA A 286 -8.78 -16.14 24.76
N VAL A 287 -9.06 -15.58 25.94
CA VAL A 287 -8.40 -14.37 26.45
C VAL A 287 -6.92 -14.61 26.71
N LYS A 288 -6.55 -15.71 27.37
CA LYS A 288 -5.14 -16.07 27.60
C LYS A 288 -4.39 -16.21 26.28
N LYS A 289 -5.00 -16.86 25.29
CA LYS A 289 -4.42 -17.02 23.96
C LYS A 289 -4.28 -15.70 23.20
N ARG A 290 -5.14 -14.72 23.49
CA ARG A 290 -5.02 -13.36 22.94
C ARG A 290 -3.91 -12.54 23.62
N ASP A 291 -3.71 -12.77 24.92
CA ASP A 291 -2.64 -12.15 25.71
C ASP A 291 -1.25 -12.67 25.28
N GLU A 292 -1.18 -13.88 24.73
CA GLU A 292 0.01 -14.42 24.06
C GLU A 292 0.30 -13.60 22.79
N LYS A 293 1.25 -12.65 22.91
CA LYS A 293 1.68 -11.81 21.79
C LYS A 293 2.54 -12.61 20.82
N ILE A 294 2.16 -12.56 19.55
CA ILE A 294 2.99 -13.03 18.44
C ILE A 294 4.06 -11.97 18.18
N LYS A 295 5.33 -12.37 18.18
CA LYS A 295 6.46 -11.44 17.99
C LYS A 295 7.02 -11.54 16.58
N GLU A 296 7.15 -12.75 16.07
CA GLU A 296 7.75 -13.00 14.77
C GLU A 296 6.68 -13.41 13.75
N PHE A 297 6.79 -12.92 12.51
CA PHE A 297 5.81 -13.28 11.49
C PHE A 297 5.87 -14.77 11.12
N THR A 298 7.03 -15.40 11.31
CA THR A 298 7.25 -16.83 11.10
C THR A 298 6.32 -17.69 11.95
N GLU A 299 5.97 -17.26 13.17
CA GLU A 299 5.02 -17.98 14.03
C GLU A 299 3.65 -18.11 13.34
N ILE A 300 3.18 -17.05 12.68
CA ILE A 300 1.93 -17.11 11.89
C ILE A 300 2.06 -18.13 10.78
N LYS A 301 3.20 -18.16 10.07
CA LYS A 301 3.44 -19.12 8.98
C LYS A 301 3.57 -20.56 9.45
N GLU A 302 4.15 -20.80 10.61
CA GLU A 302 4.20 -22.13 11.23
C GLU A 302 2.79 -22.64 11.58
N MET A 303 1.94 -21.76 12.11
CA MET A 303 0.54 -22.09 12.38
C MET A 303 -0.23 -22.41 11.09
N GLU A 304 -0.02 -21.63 10.02
CA GLU A 304 -0.60 -21.88 8.70
C GLU A 304 -0.16 -23.24 8.13
N TYR A 305 1.15 -23.51 8.18
CA TYR A 305 1.73 -24.79 7.77
C TYR A 305 1.14 -25.96 8.56
N SER A 306 1.03 -25.83 9.89
CA SER A 306 0.43 -26.86 10.75
C SER A 306 -1.02 -27.12 10.39
N ALA A 307 -1.83 -26.08 10.15
CA ALA A 307 -3.23 -26.22 9.80
C ALA A 307 -3.44 -26.91 8.44
N ILE A 308 -2.57 -26.64 7.47
CA ILE A 308 -2.64 -27.28 6.15
C ILE A 308 -2.18 -28.74 6.24
N THR A 309 -1.08 -29.01 6.93
CA THR A 309 -0.49 -30.35 7.03
C THR A 309 -1.28 -31.32 7.90
N HIS A 310 -2.09 -30.80 8.83
CA HIS A 310 -2.94 -31.56 9.76
C HIS A 310 -4.43 -31.26 9.53
N HIS A 311 -4.82 -30.91 8.29
CA HIS A 311 -6.19 -30.51 7.95
C HIS A 311 -7.27 -31.54 8.31
N ASP A 312 -6.89 -32.82 8.46
CA ASP A 312 -7.78 -33.90 8.87
C ASP A 312 -8.06 -33.94 10.38
N ASP A 313 -7.33 -33.20 11.21
CA ASP A 313 -7.59 -33.17 12.65
C ASP A 313 -8.95 -32.55 12.95
N MET A 314 -9.66 -33.10 13.96
CA MET A 314 -10.99 -32.64 14.35
C MET A 314 -11.05 -31.12 14.61
N ILE A 315 -9.97 -30.53 15.12
CA ILE A 315 -9.87 -29.09 15.40
C ILE A 315 -10.00 -28.25 14.13
N TYR A 316 -9.43 -28.70 13.01
CA TYR A 316 -9.46 -27.98 11.72
C TYR A 316 -10.67 -28.34 10.84
N GLN A 317 -11.35 -29.44 11.15
CA GLN A 317 -12.63 -29.79 10.54
C GLN A 317 -13.83 -28.98 11.11
N THR A 318 -13.66 -28.35 12.27
CA THR A 318 -14.67 -27.41 12.79
C THR A 318 -14.66 -26.09 11.99
N ASN A 319 -15.84 -25.57 11.64
CA ASN A 319 -15.99 -24.33 10.86
C ASN A 319 -15.40 -24.37 9.43
N VAL A 320 -15.75 -25.41 8.65
CA VAL A 320 -15.47 -25.61 7.20
C VAL A 320 -15.88 -24.46 6.25
N LYS A 321 -16.44 -23.36 6.79
CA LYS A 321 -16.82 -22.18 6.03
C LYS A 321 -15.62 -21.51 5.38
N TYR A 322 -14.47 -21.47 6.05
CA TYR A 322 -13.33 -20.64 5.66
C TYR A 322 -12.05 -21.42 5.34
N PHE A 323 -11.97 -22.68 5.76
CA PHE A 323 -10.85 -23.56 5.46
C PHE A 323 -11.37 -24.96 5.10
N LYS A 324 -10.95 -25.48 3.95
CA LYS A 324 -11.18 -26.87 3.55
C LYS A 324 -10.00 -27.33 2.70
N ALA A 325 -9.38 -28.43 3.09
CA ALA A 325 -8.29 -29.03 2.34
C ALA A 325 -8.50 -30.54 2.17
N GLU A 326 -7.80 -31.11 1.19
CA GLU A 326 -7.82 -32.52 0.85
C GLU A 326 -6.42 -32.92 0.34
N GLU A 327 -5.86 -33.98 0.89
CA GLU A 327 -4.59 -34.52 0.44
C GLU A 327 -4.74 -35.33 -0.85
N GLU A 328 -3.81 -35.12 -1.78
CA GLU A 328 -3.75 -35.82 -3.06
C GLU A 328 -2.48 -36.63 -3.16
N ALA A 329 -2.59 -37.80 -3.78
CA ALA A 329 -1.46 -38.68 -4.00
C ALA A 329 -0.41 -37.98 -4.88
N VAL A 330 0.83 -37.91 -4.40
CA VAL A 330 1.94 -37.37 -5.19
C VAL A 330 2.23 -38.32 -6.35
N PRO A 331 2.14 -37.87 -7.61
CA PRO A 331 2.47 -38.74 -8.75
C PRO A 331 3.91 -39.23 -8.69
N ASN A 332 4.15 -40.48 -9.12
CA ASN A 332 5.48 -41.11 -9.05
C ASN A 332 6.60 -40.31 -9.73
N TYR A 333 6.29 -39.55 -10.78
CA TYR A 333 7.28 -38.71 -11.47
C TYR A 333 7.66 -37.44 -10.68
N LEU A 334 6.87 -37.06 -9.66
CA LEU A 334 7.10 -35.90 -8.79
C LEU A 334 7.60 -36.27 -7.39
N SER A 335 7.49 -37.54 -6.97
CA SER A 335 7.84 -37.99 -5.62
C SER A 335 9.29 -37.71 -5.23
N LYS A 336 10.19 -37.59 -6.22
CA LYS A 336 11.57 -37.13 -5.99
C LYS A 336 11.62 -35.70 -5.44
N TYR A 337 10.74 -34.82 -5.89
CA TYR A 337 10.79 -33.39 -5.57
C TYR A 337 9.84 -33.00 -4.45
N PHE A 338 8.70 -33.68 -4.34
CA PHE A 338 7.62 -33.31 -3.40
C PHE A 338 7.24 -34.50 -2.51
N SER A 339 7.02 -34.23 -1.22
CA SER A 339 6.54 -35.21 -0.25
C SER A 339 5.01 -35.24 -0.15
N ARG A 340 4.36 -34.09 -0.31
CA ARG A 340 2.90 -33.94 -0.16
C ARG A 340 2.34 -32.94 -1.15
N ILE A 341 1.12 -33.20 -1.64
CA ILE A 341 0.31 -32.26 -2.41
C ILE A 341 -1.05 -32.17 -1.73
N ILE A 342 -1.44 -30.97 -1.33
CA ILE A 342 -2.71 -30.74 -0.64
C ILE A 342 -3.49 -29.69 -1.42
N LYS A 343 -4.70 -30.07 -1.86
CA LYS A 343 -5.65 -29.16 -2.50
C LYS A 343 -6.39 -28.38 -1.42
N VAL A 344 -6.32 -27.07 -1.48
CA VAL A 344 -7.06 -26.17 -0.60
C VAL A 344 -8.29 -25.68 -1.35
N HIS A 345 -9.43 -26.33 -1.11
CA HIS A 345 -10.71 -26.03 -1.76
C HIS A 345 -11.33 -24.72 -1.30
N ARG A 346 -11.03 -24.26 -0.09
CA ARG A 346 -11.49 -22.97 0.43
C ARG A 346 -10.46 -22.40 1.38
N LEU A 347 -10.19 -21.12 1.19
CA LEU A 347 -9.28 -20.35 2.01
C LEU A 347 -9.80 -18.92 2.13
N ARG A 348 -9.82 -18.37 3.35
CA ARG A 348 -9.92 -16.93 3.57
C ARG A 348 -8.55 -16.39 3.95
N GLU A 349 -8.07 -15.41 3.22
CA GLU A 349 -6.84 -14.66 3.51
C GLU A 349 -7.22 -13.22 3.89
N VAL A 350 -6.61 -12.71 4.96
CA VAL A 350 -6.68 -11.31 5.34
C VAL A 350 -5.39 -10.64 4.89
N MET A 351 -5.50 -9.71 3.95
CA MET A 351 -4.36 -8.91 3.46
C MET A 351 -4.44 -7.50 4.04
N VAL A 352 -3.37 -7.07 4.72
CA VAL A 352 -3.28 -5.77 5.41
C VAL A 352 -2.22 -4.90 4.75
N LEU A 353 -2.58 -3.67 4.42
CA LEU A 353 -1.65 -2.66 3.94
C LEU A 353 -0.97 -1.97 5.13
N LEU A 354 0.35 -2.02 5.20
CA LEU A 354 1.15 -1.40 6.27
C LEU A 354 1.64 0.00 5.89
N GLY A 355 1.86 0.21 4.59
CA GLY A 355 2.52 1.39 4.05
C GLY A 355 2.94 1.14 2.62
N PHE A 356 3.88 1.94 2.14
CA PHE A 356 4.44 1.74 0.81
C PHE A 356 5.92 2.11 0.77
N MET A 357 6.61 1.59 -0.23
CA MET A 357 7.97 1.95 -0.59
C MET A 357 8.01 2.48 -2.03
N ARG A 358 9.11 3.13 -2.39
CA ARG A 358 9.38 3.57 -3.76
C ARG A 358 10.81 3.25 -4.13
N MET A 359 11.04 3.08 -5.43
CA MET A 359 12.33 2.79 -6.06
C MET A 359 12.87 1.39 -5.76
N GLU A 360 12.81 0.97 -4.50
CA GLU A 360 13.17 -0.35 -4.02
C GLU A 360 11.90 -1.09 -3.59
N ALA A 361 11.74 -2.32 -4.09
CA ALA A 361 10.62 -3.17 -3.71
C ALA A 361 10.85 -3.74 -2.29
N PRO A 362 9.80 -3.92 -1.48
CA PRO A 362 9.94 -4.57 -0.19
C PRO A 362 10.31 -6.04 -0.36
N GLU A 363 11.19 -6.52 0.52
CA GLU A 363 11.48 -7.95 0.66
C GLU A 363 10.41 -8.59 1.58
N PRO A 364 9.60 -9.56 1.10
CA PRO A 364 8.48 -10.10 1.89
C PRO A 364 8.89 -10.75 3.21
N GLU A 365 10.09 -11.32 3.27
CA GLU A 365 10.63 -12.06 4.42
C GLU A 365 11.24 -11.14 5.49
N VAL A 366 11.41 -9.86 5.21
CA VAL A 366 11.97 -8.88 6.16
C VAL A 366 10.83 -8.31 6.98
N ASP A 367 10.83 -8.55 8.30
CA ASP A 367 9.77 -8.11 9.22
C ASP A 367 9.71 -6.61 9.43
N ASP A 368 10.85 -5.92 9.37
CA ASP A 368 10.93 -4.45 9.38
C ASP A 368 11.65 -3.93 8.12
N PRO A 369 10.93 -3.80 6.99
CA PRO A 369 11.50 -3.23 5.78
C PRO A 369 11.97 -1.79 6.03
N LYS A 370 13.22 -1.50 5.68
CA LYS A 370 13.76 -0.15 5.78
C LYS A 370 13.03 0.78 4.81
N ASN A 371 12.76 2.01 5.24
CA ASN A 371 12.18 3.10 4.42
C ASN A 371 10.68 2.93 4.06
N ILE A 372 9.91 2.15 4.82
CA ILE A 372 8.45 2.18 4.67
C ILE A 372 7.94 3.59 4.97
N VAL A 373 7.11 4.12 4.06
CA VAL A 373 6.27 5.28 4.35
C VAL A 373 4.98 4.78 5.00
N PRO A 374 4.71 5.17 6.27
CA PRO A 374 3.48 4.77 6.95
C PRO A 374 2.26 5.44 6.33
N LEU A 375 1.09 4.83 6.51
CA LEU A 375 -0.20 5.31 5.98
C LEU A 375 -0.78 6.52 6.75
N THR A 376 -0.12 6.93 7.83
CA THR A 376 -0.51 8.07 8.67
C THR A 376 0.73 8.68 9.31
N LYS A 377 0.86 10.02 9.22
CA LYS A 377 2.00 10.76 9.80
C LYS A 377 1.78 11.19 11.26
N SER A 378 0.52 11.32 11.69
CA SER A 378 0.15 12.14 12.86
C SER A 378 -0.45 11.40 14.04
N LYS A 379 -0.99 10.19 13.84
CA LYS A 379 -1.54 9.35 14.92
C LYS A 379 -1.35 7.88 14.56
N VAL A 380 -0.96 7.07 15.55
CA VAL A 380 -1.09 5.62 15.46
C VAL A 380 -2.59 5.35 15.53
N GLU A 381 -3.18 5.04 14.39
CA GLU A 381 -4.56 4.55 14.35
C GLU A 381 -4.58 3.14 14.96
N PRO A 382 -5.61 2.78 15.75
CA PRO A 382 -5.73 1.43 16.31
C PRO A 382 -6.05 0.37 15.24
N TRP A 383 -6.03 0.74 13.96
CA TRP A 383 -6.46 -0.10 12.85
C TRP A 383 -5.67 0.18 11.58
N LEU A 384 -5.61 -0.82 10.69
CA LEU A 384 -5.02 -0.71 9.35
C LEU A 384 -6.02 -1.10 8.25
N PRO A 385 -5.89 -0.56 7.02
CA PRO A 385 -6.68 -0.99 5.88
C PRO A 385 -6.39 -2.43 5.51
N ALA A 386 -7.43 -3.23 5.31
CA ALA A 386 -7.30 -4.62 4.91
C ALA A 386 -8.44 -5.09 4.00
N VAL A 387 -8.26 -6.23 3.35
CA VAL A 387 -9.32 -6.92 2.62
C VAL A 387 -9.35 -8.40 2.97
N GLU A 388 -10.53 -8.99 2.90
CA GLU A 388 -10.72 -10.44 2.95
C GLU A 388 -10.77 -10.98 1.54
N ILE A 389 -9.84 -11.87 1.20
CA ILE A 389 -9.84 -12.59 -0.07
C ILE A 389 -10.26 -14.01 0.21
N ASN A 390 -11.30 -14.48 -0.49
CA ASN A 390 -11.64 -15.89 -0.50
C ASN A 390 -11.07 -16.51 -1.77
N GLY A 391 -10.45 -17.66 -1.65
CA GLY A 391 -9.82 -18.33 -2.76
C GLY A 391 -9.63 -19.82 -2.53
N GLU A 392 -8.91 -20.40 -3.47
CA GLU A 392 -8.49 -21.80 -3.51
C GLU A 392 -6.97 -21.82 -3.68
N GLY A 393 -6.34 -22.95 -3.40
CA GLY A 393 -4.89 -23.04 -3.50
C GLY A 393 -4.38 -24.47 -3.61
N ILE A 394 -3.10 -24.58 -3.92
CA ILE A 394 -2.36 -25.83 -3.89
C ILE A 394 -1.20 -25.63 -2.94
N PHE A 395 -1.13 -26.46 -1.91
CA PHE A 395 0.02 -26.55 -1.04
C PHE A 395 0.91 -27.70 -1.51
N ILE A 396 2.20 -27.42 -1.64
CA ILE A 396 3.21 -28.40 -2.06
C ILE A 396 4.28 -28.42 -0.98
N GLU A 397 4.52 -29.60 -0.42
CA GLU A 397 5.64 -29.81 0.48
C GLU A 397 6.83 -30.38 -0.31
N PHE A 398 7.98 -29.71 -0.22
CA PHE A 398 9.21 -30.20 -0.84
C PHE A 398 9.75 -31.42 -0.09
N ASN A 399 10.26 -32.39 -0.84
CA ASN A 399 11.01 -33.50 -0.29
C ASN A 399 12.29 -32.97 0.38
N LYS A 400 12.40 -33.16 1.71
CA LYS A 400 13.47 -32.57 2.53
C LYS A 400 14.84 -33.14 2.19
N GLU A 401 14.92 -34.42 1.84
CA GLU A 401 16.15 -35.09 1.42
C GLU A 401 16.69 -34.47 0.13
N THR A 402 15.84 -34.30 -0.87
CA THR A 402 16.19 -33.66 -2.16
C THR A 402 16.65 -32.21 -1.96
N VAL A 403 15.97 -31.44 -1.11
CA VAL A 403 16.40 -30.06 -0.78
C VAL A 403 17.76 -30.07 -0.06
N LYS A 404 18.00 -31.02 0.84
CA LYS A 404 19.27 -31.16 1.56
C LYS A 404 20.43 -31.49 0.61
N GLU A 405 20.23 -32.42 -0.32
CA GLU A 405 21.19 -32.75 -1.38
C GLU A 405 21.48 -31.54 -2.26
N TRP A 406 20.45 -30.81 -2.68
CA TRP A 406 20.59 -29.59 -3.47
C TRP A 406 21.43 -28.51 -2.75
N LYS A 407 21.23 -28.33 -1.44
CA LYS A 407 22.00 -27.40 -0.60
C LYS A 407 23.48 -27.80 -0.48
N GLN A 408 23.80 -29.10 -0.55
CA GLN A 408 25.17 -29.60 -0.49
C GLN A 408 25.95 -29.43 -1.81
N ASN A 409 25.27 -29.12 -2.92
CA ASN A 409 25.92 -28.88 -4.19
C ASN A 409 26.81 -27.61 -4.15
N LEU A 410 28.09 -27.75 -4.55
CA LEU A 410 29.11 -26.69 -4.51
C LEU A 410 28.71 -25.39 -5.23
N LYS A 411 27.90 -25.48 -6.30
CA LYS A 411 27.39 -24.29 -7.01
C LYS A 411 26.36 -23.54 -6.16
N THR A 412 25.48 -24.25 -5.48
CA THR A 412 24.45 -23.69 -4.58
C THR A 412 25.10 -23.05 -3.35
N GLN A 413 26.12 -23.68 -2.77
CA GLN A 413 26.85 -23.11 -1.63
C GLN A 413 27.56 -21.78 -1.95
N LYS A 414 28.06 -21.61 -3.19
CA LYS A 414 28.67 -20.35 -3.63
C LYS A 414 27.64 -19.21 -3.83
N LEU A 415 26.39 -19.55 -4.17
CA LEU A 415 25.29 -18.58 -4.29
C LEU A 415 24.79 -18.12 -2.92
N ILE A 416 24.63 -19.05 -1.98
CA ILE A 416 24.19 -18.74 -0.60
C ILE A 416 25.19 -17.82 0.12
N ARG A 417 26.49 -17.91 -0.17
CA ARG A 417 27.51 -17.02 0.42
C ARG A 417 27.56 -15.61 -0.17
N LYS A 418 26.82 -15.34 -1.25
CA LYS A 418 26.81 -14.04 -1.94
C LYS A 418 25.56 -13.19 -1.62
N ILE A 419 24.55 -13.82 -1.02
CA ILE A 419 23.38 -13.19 -0.40
C ILE A 419 23.74 -12.96 1.06
#